data_AF-A0A2M8JNS1-F1
#
_entry.id   AF-A0A2M8JNS1-F1
#
_cell.length_a   1.000
_cell.length_b   1.000
_cell.length_c   1.000
_cell.angle_alpha   90.00
_cell.angle_beta   90.00
_cell.angle_gamma   90.00
#
_symmetry.space_group_name_H-M   'P 1'
#
loop_
_entity.id
_entity.type
_entity.pdbx_description
1 polymer ?
#
loop_
_entity_poly.entity_id
_entity_poly.type
_entity_poly.pdbx_seq_one_letter_code
_entity_poly.pdbx_strand_id
1 'polypeptide(L)'
;MKNNIFNPLYREDYIEGYSNGSNPHLKLVEEKSEAYNFGFEQGRADYERMNGKIAYGIPQLIVTNKVLEDFLLAGMLGMDIDSDGYNSFQIDVIQKWYQSGVEKYDPSQSSYLHSILEENGIELA
;
A
#
# COMPACT_ATOMS: atom_id res chain seq x y z
N MET A 1 0.97 -7.33 30.29
CA MET A 1 0.32 -6.00 30.26
C MET A 1 -0.41 -5.91 28.92
N LYS A 2 -1.65 -5.42 28.86
CA LYS A 2 -2.38 -5.36 27.59
C LYS A 2 -1.73 -4.32 26.68
N ASN A 3 -1.42 -4.71 25.43
CA ASN A 3 -1.04 -3.88 24.29
C ASN A 3 -1.92 -2.63 24.26
N ASN A 4 -1.43 -1.51 24.81
CA ASN A 4 -2.23 -0.32 25.03
C ASN A 4 -1.72 0.80 24.14
N ILE A 5 -2.36 0.94 22.97
CA ILE A 5 -2.12 2.02 22.01
C ILE A 5 -2.36 3.43 22.57
N PHE A 6 -2.98 3.55 23.76
CA PHE A 6 -3.14 4.82 24.48
C PHE A 6 -1.93 5.18 25.34
N ASN A 7 -0.96 4.27 25.53
CA ASN A 7 0.32 4.60 26.13
C ASN A 7 1.24 5.26 25.08
N PRO A 8 1.70 6.51 25.29
CA PRO A 8 2.57 7.21 24.34
C PRO A 8 3.87 6.47 24.01
N LEU A 9 4.54 5.90 25.03
CA LEU A 9 5.81 5.19 24.84
C LEU A 9 5.61 3.91 24.01
N TYR A 10 4.56 3.14 24.32
CA TYR A 10 4.20 1.96 23.53
C TYR A 10 3.91 2.33 22.07
N ARG A 11 3.18 3.43 21.86
CA ARG A 11 2.83 3.90 20.52
C ARG A 11 4.06 4.33 19.73
N GLU A 12 4.97 5.07 20.36
CA GLU A 12 6.22 5.53 19.74
C GLU A 12 7.07 4.34 19.30
N ASP A 13 7.32 3.39 20.21
CA ASP A 13 8.05 2.16 19.92
C ASP A 13 7.38 1.35 18.80
N TYR A 14 6.05 1.24 18.81
CA TYR A 14 5.30 0.54 17.77
C TYR A 14 5.47 1.20 16.39
N ILE A 15 5.36 2.53 16.31
CA ILE A 15 5.53 3.27 15.06
C ILE A 15 6.96 3.15 14.55
N GLU A 16 7.94 3.21 15.45
CA GLU A 16 9.35 3.00 15.12
C GLU A 16 9.55 1.61 14.52
N GLY A 17 9.03 0.57 15.18
CA GLY A 17 9.08 -0.80 14.65
C GLY A 17 8.39 -0.93 13.29
N TYR A 18 7.17 -0.41 13.16
CA TYR A 18 6.35 -0.51 11.94
C TYR A 18 7.00 0.11 10.71
N SER A 19 7.74 1.19 10.90
CA SER A 19 8.44 1.89 9.82
C SER A 19 9.86 1.39 9.58
N ASN A 20 10.36 0.44 10.38
CA ASN A 20 11.73 -0.04 10.28
C ASN A 20 11.89 -1.14 9.22
N GLY A 21 12.77 -0.92 8.25
CA GLY A 21 13.20 -1.91 7.26
C GLY A 21 14.60 -2.44 7.57
N SER A 22 14.70 -3.41 8.46
CA SER A 22 16.00 -4.02 8.81
C SER A 22 16.40 -5.11 7.79
N ASN A 23 17.69 -5.15 7.46
CA ASN A 23 18.23 -6.18 6.56
C ASN A 23 18.10 -7.56 7.24
N PRO A 24 17.39 -8.54 6.66
CA PRO A 24 17.18 -9.86 7.25
C PRO A 24 18.49 -10.67 7.42
N HIS A 25 19.57 -10.24 6.78
CA HIS A 25 20.90 -10.85 6.89
C HIS A 25 21.76 -10.21 7.99
N LEU A 26 21.35 -9.09 8.59
CA LEU A 26 22.03 -8.50 9.74
C LEU A 26 21.53 -9.16 11.03
N LYS A 27 22.45 -9.72 11.82
CA LYS A 27 22.14 -10.12 13.19
C LYS A 27 21.98 -8.85 14.03
N LEU A 28 20.74 -8.43 14.27
CA LEU A 28 20.44 -7.38 15.23
C LEU A 28 20.72 -7.93 16.64
N VAL A 29 21.58 -7.22 17.39
CA VAL A 29 22.04 -7.61 18.74
C VAL A 29 21.24 -6.91 19.84
N GLU A 30 20.26 -6.07 19.50
CA GLU A 30 19.47 -5.34 20.49
C GLU A 30 18.13 -6.02 20.77
N GLU A 31 17.90 -6.39 22.03
CA GLU A 31 16.56 -6.72 22.52
C GLU A 31 15.68 -5.47 22.39
N LYS A 32 14.78 -5.48 21.40
CA LYS A 32 13.78 -4.41 21.20
C LYS A 32 12.54 -4.67 22.06
N SER A 33 11.79 -3.61 22.35
CA SER A 33 10.55 -3.72 23.13
C SER A 33 9.49 -4.56 22.41
N GLU A 34 8.53 -5.11 23.16
CA GLU A 34 7.40 -5.86 22.61
C GLU A 34 6.62 -5.03 21.57
N ALA A 35 6.43 -3.74 21.85
CA ALA A 35 5.73 -2.81 20.96
C ALA A 35 6.47 -2.65 19.63
N TYR A 36 7.78 -2.47 19.67
CA TYR A 36 8.63 -2.38 18.48
C TYR A 36 8.55 -3.66 17.66
N ASN A 37 8.73 -4.83 18.29
CA ASN A 37 8.71 -6.11 17.58
C ASN A 37 7.34 -6.35 16.91
N PHE A 38 6.25 -6.02 17.60
CA PHE A 38 4.92 -6.11 17.04
C PHE A 38 4.71 -5.16 15.86
N GLY A 39 5.18 -3.91 15.98
CA GLY A 39 5.17 -2.94 14.88
C GLY A 39 5.93 -3.46 13.67
N PHE A 40 7.16 -3.93 13.88
CA PHE A 40 8.03 -4.46 12.82
C PHE A 40 7.39 -5.62 12.06
N GLU A 41 6.87 -6.62 12.77
CA GLU A 41 6.20 -7.75 12.13
C GLU A 41 4.96 -7.31 11.33
N GLN A 42 4.18 -6.37 11.86
CA GLN A 42 3.00 -5.88 11.17
C GLN A 42 3.34 -5.06 9.92
N GLY A 43 4.34 -4.18 10.00
CA GLY A 43 4.82 -3.38 8.86
C GLY A 43 5.38 -4.27 7.76
N ARG A 44 6.16 -5.29 8.13
CA ARG A 44 6.65 -6.29 7.20
C ARG A 44 5.51 -7.08 6.56
N ALA A 45 4.55 -7.55 7.34
CA ALA A 45 3.41 -8.31 6.82
C ALA A 45 2.59 -7.48 5.83
N ASP A 46 2.38 -6.19 6.11
CA ASP A 46 1.69 -5.27 5.21
C ASP A 46 2.47 -5.06 3.90
N TYR A 47 3.78 -4.85 4.00
CA TYR A 47 4.64 -4.76 2.82
C TYR A 47 4.58 -6.03 1.97
N GLU A 48 4.82 -7.20 2.58
CA GLU A 48 4.92 -8.48 1.87
C GLU A 48 3.58 -8.91 1.27
N ARG A 49 2.44 -8.49 1.88
CA ARG A 49 1.10 -8.70 1.31
C ARG A 49 0.95 -8.01 -0.05
N MET A 50 1.54 -6.83 -0.23
CA MET A 50 1.41 -6.04 -1.47
C MET A 50 2.55 -6.25 -2.46
N ASN A 51 3.75 -6.59 -1.97
CA ASN A 51 4.98 -6.59 -2.77
C ASN A 51 5.63 -7.97 -2.91
N GLY A 52 5.15 -8.97 -2.20
CA GLY A 52 5.75 -10.30 -2.15
C GLY A 52 6.78 -10.41 -1.04
N LYS A 53 7.23 -11.64 -0.76
CA LYS A 53 8.16 -11.92 0.35
C LYS A 53 9.53 -11.29 0.08
N ILE A 54 10.08 -10.59 1.07
CA ILE A 54 11.43 -9.97 1.00
C ILE A 54 12.50 -11.04 0.75
N ALA A 55 12.27 -12.28 1.22
CA ALA A 55 13.16 -13.41 0.99
C ALA A 55 13.39 -13.73 -0.51
N TYR A 56 12.52 -13.27 -1.40
CA TYR A 56 12.66 -13.43 -2.85
C TYR A 56 13.25 -12.19 -3.54
N GLY A 57 13.71 -11.21 -2.76
CA GLY A 57 14.20 -9.92 -3.25
C GLY A 57 13.19 -8.80 -3.07
N ILE A 58 13.66 -7.57 -3.22
CA ILE A 58 12.85 -6.36 -3.20
C ILE A 58 12.50 -6.02 -4.66
N PRO A 59 11.22 -5.89 -5.03
CA PRO A 59 10.81 -5.50 -6.38
C PRO A 59 11.31 -4.10 -6.78
N GLN A 60 11.36 -3.82 -8.07
CA GLN A 60 11.82 -2.53 -8.60
C GLN A 60 10.93 -1.36 -8.13
N LEU A 61 9.61 -1.55 -8.17
CA LEU A 61 8.62 -0.60 -7.67
C LEU A 61 7.95 -1.15 -6.43
N ILE A 62 7.50 -0.28 -5.52
CA ILE A 62 6.77 -0.67 -4.31
C ILE A 62 5.30 -0.25 -4.44
N VAL A 63 4.41 -1.24 -4.38
CA VAL A 63 2.98 -1.05 -4.26
C VAL A 63 2.66 -0.58 -2.84
N THR A 64 1.88 0.50 -2.77
CA THR A 64 1.32 1.09 -1.55
C THR A 64 -0.17 1.29 -1.73
N ASN A 65 -0.92 1.60 -0.66
CA ASN A 65 -2.34 1.94 -0.79
C ASN A 65 -2.57 3.10 -1.77
N LYS A 66 -1.67 4.10 -1.78
CA LYS A 66 -1.75 5.21 -2.73
C LYS A 66 -1.64 4.73 -4.18
N VAL A 67 -0.69 3.85 -4.47
CA VAL A 67 -0.57 3.24 -5.81
C VAL A 67 -1.85 2.50 -6.17
N LEU A 68 -2.41 1.72 -5.24
CA LEU A 68 -3.67 1.00 -5.47
C LEU A 68 -4.86 1.95 -5.74
N GLU A 69 -4.93 3.09 -5.05
CA GLU A 69 -5.92 4.14 -5.26
C GLU A 69 -5.75 4.85 -6.61
N ASP A 70 -4.51 5.19 -6.98
CA ASP A 70 -4.17 5.83 -8.25
C ASP A 70 -4.54 4.92 -9.43
N PHE A 71 -4.24 3.62 -9.33
CA PHE A 71 -4.61 2.61 -10.34
C PHE A 71 -6.14 2.46 -10.45
N LEU A 72 -6.86 2.47 -9.32
CA LEU A 72 -8.31 2.41 -9.33
C LEU A 72 -8.91 3.63 -10.03
N LEU A 73 -8.41 4.83 -9.70
CA LEU A 73 -8.87 6.08 -10.30
C LEU A 73 -8.60 6.11 -11.82
N ALA A 74 -7.38 5.76 -12.24
CA ALA A 74 -7.03 5.68 -13.65
C ALA A 74 -7.97 4.73 -14.42
N GLY A 75 -8.23 3.54 -13.85
CA GLY A 75 -9.16 2.58 -14.44
C GLY A 75 -10.62 3.07 -14.48
N MET A 76 -11.06 3.86 -13.49
CA MET A 76 -12.39 4.49 -13.50
C MET A 76 -12.53 5.60 -14.55
N LEU A 77 -11.43 6.27 -14.87
CA LEU A 77 -11.35 7.33 -15.87
C LEU A 77 -11.07 6.82 -17.28
N GLY A 78 -10.85 5.52 -17.45
CA GLY A 78 -10.50 4.91 -18.73
C GLY A 78 -9.09 5.25 -19.21
N MET A 79 -8.21 5.71 -18.32
CA MET A 79 -6.83 6.06 -18.64
C MET A 79 -5.97 4.82 -18.79
N ASP A 80 -4.98 4.89 -19.68
CA ASP A 80 -3.94 3.87 -19.77
C ASP A 80 -3.15 3.81 -18.45
N ILE A 81 -2.95 2.58 -17.96
CA ILE A 81 -2.22 2.33 -16.73
C ILE A 81 -0.82 1.85 -17.08
N ASP A 82 0.18 2.62 -16.68
CA ASP A 82 1.57 2.18 -16.77
C ASP A 82 1.86 1.11 -15.71
N SER A 83 2.11 -0.11 -16.20
CA SER A 83 2.42 -1.28 -15.39
C SER A 83 3.89 -1.68 -15.45
N ASP A 84 4.73 -0.91 -16.17
CA ASP A 84 6.14 -1.21 -16.33
C ASP A 84 6.87 -1.13 -14.97
N GLY A 85 7.74 -2.12 -14.73
CA GLY A 85 8.51 -2.22 -13.49
C GLY A 85 7.78 -2.89 -12.31
N TYR A 86 6.48 -3.15 -12.41
CA TYR A 86 5.79 -4.05 -11.48
C TYR A 86 5.96 -5.50 -11.89
N ASN A 87 6.18 -6.39 -10.91
CA ASN A 87 6.27 -7.81 -11.18
C ASN A 87 4.88 -8.47 -11.22
N SER A 88 4.81 -9.72 -11.70
CA SER A 88 3.52 -10.43 -11.84
C SER A 88 2.73 -10.60 -10.54
N PHE A 89 3.39 -10.69 -9.38
CA PHE A 89 2.71 -10.74 -8.09
C PHE A 89 2.03 -9.40 -7.78
N GLN A 90 2.72 -8.29 -8.01
CA GLN A 90 2.18 -6.95 -7.80
C GLN A 90 1.01 -6.66 -8.73
N ILE A 91 1.10 -7.08 -10.00
CA ILE A 91 0.00 -6.95 -10.96
C ILE A 91 -1.24 -7.73 -10.49
N ASP A 92 -1.07 -8.95 -9.99
CA ASP A 92 -2.18 -9.74 -9.43
C ASP A 92 -2.81 -9.07 -8.19
N VAL A 93 -2.00 -8.48 -7.30
CA VAL A 93 -2.49 -7.70 -6.16
C VAL A 93 -3.30 -6.48 -6.62
N ILE A 94 -2.77 -5.70 -7.56
CA ILE A 94 -3.43 -4.52 -8.13
C ILE A 94 -4.76 -4.90 -8.77
N GLN A 95 -4.79 -5.98 -9.56
CA GLN A 95 -6.00 -6.46 -10.22
C GLN A 95 -7.09 -6.87 -9.22
N LYS A 96 -6.72 -7.62 -8.17
CA LYS A 96 -7.65 -7.99 -7.09
C LYS A 96 -8.19 -6.78 -6.34
N TRP A 97 -7.33 -5.80 -6.08
CA TRP A 97 -7.75 -4.54 -5.45
C TRP A 97 -8.76 -3.81 -6.32
N TYR A 98 -8.47 -3.64 -7.61
CA TYR A 98 -9.37 -3.01 -8.58
C TYR A 98 -10.74 -3.69 -8.60
N GLN A 99 -10.78 -5.01 -8.71
CA GLN A 99 -12.04 -5.78 -8.70
C GLN A 99 -12.85 -5.54 -7.42
N SER A 100 -12.19 -5.53 -6.25
CA SER A 100 -12.86 -5.24 -4.97
C SER A 100 -13.30 -3.78 -4.80
N GLY A 101 -12.65 -2.86 -5.54
CA GLY A 101 -12.93 -1.43 -5.54
C GLY A 101 -14.12 -1.10 -6.41
N VAL A 102 -14.17 -1.60 -7.65
CA VAL A 102 -15.26 -1.34 -8.62
C VAL A 102 -16.62 -1.80 -8.09
N GLU A 103 -16.68 -2.87 -7.29
CA GLU A 103 -17.93 -3.30 -6.61
C GLU A 103 -18.51 -2.22 -5.66
N LYS A 104 -17.68 -1.28 -5.19
CA LYS A 104 -18.07 -0.21 -4.27
C LYS A 104 -18.38 1.12 -4.95
N TYR A 105 -18.13 1.25 -6.25
CA TYR A 105 -18.33 2.50 -6.99
C TYR A 105 -19.59 2.46 -7.85
N ASP A 106 -20.48 3.43 -7.65
CA ASP A 106 -21.64 3.66 -8.50
C ASP A 106 -21.18 4.28 -9.84
N PRO A 107 -21.52 3.69 -11.00
CA PRO A 107 -21.23 4.25 -12.32
C PRO A 107 -21.63 5.73 -12.49
N SER A 108 -22.64 6.21 -11.76
CA SER A 108 -23.07 7.62 -11.80
C SER A 108 -21.99 8.60 -11.32
N GLN A 109 -21.08 8.16 -10.46
CA GLN A 109 -19.97 8.96 -9.92
C GLN A 109 -18.89 9.21 -10.97
N SER A 110 -18.68 8.27 -11.90
CA SER A 110 -17.74 8.43 -13.01
C SER A 110 -18.20 9.55 -13.95
N SER A 111 -19.49 9.57 -14.33
CA SER A 111 -20.06 10.64 -15.16
C SER A 111 -19.95 12.03 -14.50
N TYR A 112 -20.16 12.11 -13.18
CA TYR A 112 -20.01 13.36 -12.43
C TYR A 112 -18.56 13.86 -12.45
N LEU A 113 -17.60 12.96 -12.21
CA LEU A 113 -16.18 13.30 -12.25
C LEU A 113 -15.75 13.77 -13.65
N HIS A 114 -16.18 13.08 -14.71
CA HIS A 114 -15.92 13.50 -16.09
C HIS A 114 -16.45 14.91 -16.36
N SER A 115 -17.67 15.22 -15.93
CA SER A 115 -18.25 16.56 -16.12
C SER A 115 -17.45 17.66 -15.42
N ILE A 116 -16.96 17.42 -14.20
CA ILE A 116 -16.12 18.38 -13.48
C ILE A 116 -14.77 18.57 -14.17
N LEU A 117 -14.15 17.48 -14.66
CA LEU A 117 -12.86 17.56 -15.34
C LEU A 117 -12.97 18.38 -16.63
N GLU A 118 -14.03 18.14 -17.42
CA GLU A 118 -14.34 18.93 -18.62
C GLU A 118 -14.62 20.40 -18.29
N GLU A 119 -15.40 20.70 -17.24
CA GLU A 119 -15.67 22.08 -16.79
C GLU A 119 -14.39 22.85 -16.41
N ASN A 120 -13.37 22.13 -15.95
CA ASN A 120 -12.07 22.70 -15.59
C ASN A 120 -11.06 22.69 -16.77
N GLY A 121 -11.49 22.30 -17.97
CA GLY A 121 -10.66 22.26 -19.17
C GLY A 121 -9.59 21.16 -19.14
N ILE A 122 -9.80 20.11 -18.34
CA ILE A 122 -8.90 18.95 -18.27
C ILE A 122 -9.46 17.89 -19.21
N GLU A 123 -8.88 17.79 -20.40
CA GLU A 123 -9.15 16.69 -21.33
C GLU A 123 -8.39 15.44 -20.88
N LEU A 124 -9.10 14.35 -20.69
CA LEU A 124 -8.52 13.03 -20.53
C LEU A 124 -8.24 12.48 -21.93
N ALA A 125 -6.95 12.27 -22.24
CA ALA A 125 -6.48 11.80 -23.54
C ALA A 125 -6.72 10.29 -23.75
#